data_AF-A0A4R2GKC3-F1
#
_entry.id   AF-A0A4R2GKC3-F1
#
_cell.length_a   1.000
_cell.length_b   1.000
_cell.length_c   1.000
_cell.angle_alpha   90.00
_cell.angle_beta   90.00
_cell.angle_gamma   90.00
#
_symmetry.space_group_name_H-M   'P 1'
#
loop_
_entity.id
_entity.type
_entity.pdbx_description
1 polymer ?
#
loop_
_entity_poly.entity_id
_entity_poly.type
_entity_poly.pdbx_seq_one_letter_code
_entity_poly.pdbx_strand_id
1 'polypeptide(L)'
;MNTKLTLTIEQSLIDEAKRYAKGKGRSLSDLIENYLKVIVKENNTKVIDSTPIVSSLRGAFKAPKDMDYKKQLSQKLSEKYL
;
A
#
# COMPACT_ATOMS: atom_id res chain seq x y z
N MET A 1 -23.12 2.37 7.96
CA MET A 1 -23.80 3.00 9.13
C MET A 1 -22.80 3.96 9.74
N ASN A 2 -23.16 5.23 9.93
CA ASN A 2 -22.22 6.25 10.39
C ASN A 2 -22.43 6.48 11.89
N THR A 3 -21.35 6.46 12.67
CA THR A 3 -21.35 6.69 14.11
C THR A 3 -20.50 7.90 14.46
N LYS A 4 -20.82 8.57 15.58
CA LYS A 4 -20.08 9.74 16.04
C LYS A 4 -18.89 9.28 16.89
N LEU A 5 -17.69 9.75 16.53
CA LEU A 5 -16.48 9.62 17.35
C LEU A 5 -16.22 10.95 18.06
N THR A 6 -16.10 10.92 19.38
CA THR A 6 -15.76 12.09 20.21
C THR A 6 -14.31 11.92 20.69
N LEU A 7 -13.46 12.92 20.42
CA LEU A 7 -12.05 12.93 20.80
C LEU A 7 -11.78 14.13 21.72
N THR A 8 -10.98 13.92 22.76
CA THR A 8 -10.48 15.00 23.62
C THR A 8 -9.10 15.42 23.10
N ILE A 9 -8.99 16.66 22.62
CA ILE A 9 -7.79 17.22 22.01
C ILE A 9 -7.66 18.67 22.46
N GLU A 10 -6.44 19.21 22.51
CA GLU A 10 -6.18 20.60 22.83
C GLU A 10 -6.88 21.56 21.86
N GLN A 11 -7.49 22.62 22.40
CA GLN A 11 -8.27 23.59 21.62
C GLN A 11 -7.43 24.31 20.57
N SER A 12 -6.19 24.68 20.91
CA SER A 12 -5.22 25.32 20.00
C SER A 12 -4.96 24.48 18.75
N LEU A 13 -4.81 23.17 18.95
CA LEU A 13 -4.58 22.20 17.87
C LEU A 13 -5.83 22.02 17.00
N ILE A 14 -7.03 22.01 17.60
CA ILE A 14 -8.31 21.94 16.85
C ILE A 14 -8.42 23.12 15.89
N ASP A 15 -8.09 24.34 16.35
CA ASP A 15 -8.20 25.54 15.53
C ASP A 15 -7.17 25.56 14.39
N GLU A 16 -5.95 25.11 14.65
CA GLU A 16 -4.92 24.96 13.63
C GLU A 16 -5.31 23.90 12.57
N ALA A 17 -5.80 22.75 13.02
CA ALA A 17 -6.23 21.67 12.13
C ALA A 17 -7.42 22.10 11.25
N LYS A 18 -8.38 22.86 11.80
CA LYS A 18 -9.49 23.43 11.02
C LYS A 18 -9.00 24.44 9.97
N ARG A 19 -8.05 25.32 10.31
CA ARG A 19 -7.46 26.26 9.34
C ARG A 19 -6.76 25.51 8.22
N TYR A 20 -5.97 24.49 8.55
CA TYR A 20 -5.29 23.64 7.58
C TYR A 20 -6.30 22.95 6.64
N ALA A 21 -7.32 22.31 7.20
CA ALA A 21 -8.36 21.62 6.44
C ALA A 21 -9.06 22.57 5.45
N LYS A 22 -9.46 23.75 5.93
CA LYS A 22 -10.11 24.78 5.11
C LYS A 22 -9.20 25.27 3.97
N GLY A 23 -7.91 25.47 4.24
CA GLY A 23 -6.92 25.82 3.22
C GLY A 23 -6.74 24.76 2.13
N LYS A 24 -7.12 23.50 2.41
CA LYS A 24 -7.12 22.39 1.46
C LYS A 24 -8.51 22.06 0.90
N GLY A 25 -9.52 22.87 1.20
CA GLY A 25 -10.90 22.66 0.74
C GLY A 25 -11.56 21.41 1.32
N ARG A 26 -11.15 20.96 2.52
CA ARG A 26 -11.71 19.78 3.20
C ARG A 26 -12.18 20.10 4.61
N SER A 27 -13.03 19.27 5.18
CA SER A 27 -13.37 19.36 6.61
C SER A 27 -12.35 18.61 7.47
N LEU A 28 -12.28 18.96 8.76
CA LEU A 28 -11.45 18.24 9.73
C LEU A 28 -11.92 16.78 9.87
N SER A 29 -13.24 16.55 9.86
CA SER A 29 -13.82 15.21 9.90
C SER A 29 -13.40 14.36 8.70
N ASP A 30 -13.38 14.93 7.48
CA ASP A 30 -12.92 14.21 6.28
C ASP A 30 -11.45 13.81 6.38
N LEU A 31 -10.62 14.68 6.98
CA LEU A 31 -9.19 14.43 7.19
C LEU A 31 -8.97 13.25 8.15
N ILE A 32 -9.65 13.28 9.30
CA ILE A 32 -9.53 12.22 10.31
C ILE A 32 -10.09 10.90 9.78
N GLU A 33 -11.25 10.92 9.11
CA GLU A 33 -11.83 9.70 8.53
C GLU A 33 -10.89 9.08 7.49
N ASN A 34 -10.33 9.89 6.58
CA ASN A 34 -9.37 9.38 5.59
C ASN A 34 -8.09 8.86 6.21
N TYR A 35 -7.57 9.53 7.25
CA TYR A 35 -6.38 9.05 7.96
C TYR A 35 -6.63 7.69 8.63
N LEU A 36 -7.77 7.54 9.31
CA LEU A 36 -8.17 6.26 9.90
C LEU A 36 -8.36 5.18 8.83
N LYS A 37 -8.96 5.51 7.67
CA LYS A 37 -9.05 4.57 6.53
C LYS A 37 -7.69 4.10 6.05
N VAL A 38 -6.70 4.99 5.95
CA VAL A 38 -5.33 4.63 5.55
C VAL A 38 -4.69 3.70 6.57
N ILE A 39 -4.72 4.04 7.87
CA ILE A 39 -4.15 3.19 8.93
C ILE A 39 -4.80 1.81 8.95
N VAL A 40 -6.13 1.74 8.88
CA VAL A 40 -6.84 0.46 8.91
C VAL A 40 -6.61 -0.33 7.63
N LYS A 41 -6.46 0.33 6.48
CA LYS A 41 -6.15 -0.32 5.20
C LYS A 41 -4.72 -0.87 5.18
N GLU A 42 -3.72 -0.15 5.69
CA GLU A 42 -2.35 -0.66 5.80
C GLU A 42 -2.26 -1.88 6.72
N ASN A 43 -3.03 -1.90 7.81
CA ASN A 43 -3.11 -3.05 8.70
C ASN A 43 -3.95 -4.23 8.13
N ASN A 44 -4.82 -3.97 7.14
CA ASN A 44 -5.63 -5.00 6.46
C ASN A 44 -5.13 -5.38 5.06
N THR A 45 -4.11 -4.70 4.55
CA THR A 45 -3.21 -5.32 3.58
C THR A 45 -2.52 -6.45 4.32
N LYS A 46 -3.17 -7.63 4.34
CA LYS A 46 -2.44 -8.86 4.07
C LYS A 46 -1.51 -8.47 2.95
N VAL A 47 -0.21 -8.48 3.22
CA VAL A 47 0.80 -8.39 2.18
C VAL A 47 0.29 -9.33 1.09
N ILE A 48 -0.19 -8.77 0.00
CA ILE A 48 -0.58 -9.57 -1.15
C ILE A 48 0.79 -10.00 -1.66
N ASP A 49 1.29 -11.12 -1.14
CA ASP A 49 2.62 -11.64 -1.45
C ASP A 49 2.80 -11.81 -2.97
N SER A 50 1.69 -11.82 -3.72
CA SER A 50 1.67 -11.73 -5.18
C SER A 50 0.28 -11.38 -5.72
N THR A 51 0.21 -10.59 -6.80
CA THR A 51 -1.03 -10.36 -7.56
C THR A 51 -1.64 -11.69 -8.04
N PRO A 52 -2.95 -11.79 -8.37
CA PRO A 52 -3.60 -13.05 -8.74
C PRO A 52 -2.85 -13.82 -9.85
N ILE A 53 -2.34 -13.09 -10.85
CA ILE A 53 -1.55 -13.65 -11.94
C ILE A 53 -0.23 -14.21 -11.41
N VAL A 54 0.52 -13.44 -10.62
CA VAL A 54 1.80 -13.89 -10.06
C VAL A 54 1.60 -15.08 -9.10
N SER A 55 0.50 -15.11 -8.34
CA SER A 55 0.12 -16.23 -7.50
C SER A 55 -0.17 -17.50 -8.32
N SER A 56 -0.86 -17.38 -9.47
CA SER A 56 -1.12 -18.52 -10.35
C SER A 56 0.14 -19.07 -11.04
N LEU A 57 1.17 -18.23 -11.23
CA LEU A 57 2.44 -18.62 -11.84
C LEU A 57 3.44 -19.19 -10.82
N ARG A 58 3.23 -18.94 -9.53
CA ARG A 58 4.09 -19.42 -8.44
C ARG A 58 4.08 -20.97 -8.43
N GLY A 59 5.23 -21.58 -8.67
CA GLY A 59 5.38 -23.05 -8.70
C GLY A 59 5.07 -23.71 -10.05
N ALA A 60 4.65 -22.94 -11.07
CA ALA A 60 4.48 -23.45 -12.43
C ALA A 60 5.82 -23.87 -13.07
N PHE A 61 6.91 -23.22 -12.66
CA PHE A 61 8.27 -23.58 -13.06
C PHE A 61 8.98 -24.34 -11.95
N LYS A 62 9.49 -25.53 -12.27
CA LYS A 62 10.35 -26.33 -11.39
C LYS A 62 11.79 -26.19 -11.85
N ALA A 63 12.55 -25.36 -11.15
CA ALA A 63 13.97 -25.18 -11.46
C ALA A 63 14.75 -26.48 -11.16
N PRO A 64 15.69 -26.89 -12.04
CA PRO A 64 16.69 -27.88 -11.71
C PRO A 64 17.50 -27.46 -10.47
N LYS A 65 17.92 -28.43 -9.64
CA LYS A 65 18.66 -28.15 -8.39
C LYS A 65 19.96 -27.37 -8.62
N ASP A 66 20.58 -27.55 -9.80
CA ASP A 66 21.90 -26.99 -10.13
C ASP A 66 21.80 -25.79 -11.08
N MET A 67 20.63 -25.14 -11.14
CA MET A 67 20.37 -24.02 -12.04
C MET A 67 20.94 -22.71 -11.50
N ASP A 68 21.99 -22.19 -12.13
CA ASP A 68 22.44 -20.81 -11.89
C ASP A 68 21.51 -19.81 -12.58
N TYR A 69 20.57 -19.27 -11.79
CA TYR A 69 19.59 -18.27 -12.23
C TYR A 69 20.25 -17.07 -12.92
N LYS A 70 21.34 -16.54 -12.36
CA LYS A 70 21.96 -15.31 -12.87
C LYS A 70 22.59 -15.55 -14.24
N LYS A 71 23.26 -16.69 -14.41
CA LYS A 71 23.87 -17.08 -15.68
C LYS A 71 22.82 -17.25 -16.77
N GLN A 72 21.73 -17.97 -16.49
CA GLN A 72 20.67 -18.18 -17.48
C GLN A 72 19.92 -16.90 -17.84
N LEU A 73 19.67 -16.03 -16.85
CA LEU A 73 19.06 -14.74 -17.10
C LEU A 73 19.92 -13.89 -18.04
N SER A 74 21.23 -13.80 -17.78
CA SER A 74 22.17 -13.05 -18.62
C SER A 74 22.20 -13.58 -20.06
N GLN A 75 22.25 -14.91 -20.22
CA GLN A 75 22.22 -15.55 -21.52
C GLN A 75 20.93 -15.23 -22.29
N LYS A 76 19.75 -15.36 -21.65
CA LYS A 76 18.47 -15.10 -22.30
C LYS A 76 18.25 -13.64 -22.64
N LEU A 77 18.74 -12.72 -21.82
CA LEU A 77 18.72 -11.29 -22.13
C LEU A 77 19.63 -10.98 -23.31
N SER A 78 20.82 -11.59 -23.37
CA SER A 78 21.74 -11.43 -24.51
C SER A 78 21.10 -11.95 -25.80
N GLU A 79 20.53 -13.16 -25.80
CA GLU A 79 19.81 -13.73 -26.97
C GLU A 79 18.60 -12.89 -27.42
N LYS A 80 17.98 -12.13 -26.51
CA LYS A 80 16.79 -11.33 -26.83
C LYS A 80 17.13 -9.96 -27.42
N TYR A 81 18.22 -9.36 -26.97
CA TYR A 81 18.57 -7.96 -27.26
C TYR A 81 19.83 -7.79 -28.11
N LEU A 82 20.58 -8.86 -28.34
CA LEU A 82 21.78 -8.90 -29.19
C LEU A 82 21.52 -9.81 -30.39
#